data_AF-A0A8T5LCK3-F1
#
_entry.id   AF-A0A8T5LCK3-F1
#
_cell.length_a   1.000
_cell.length_b   1.000
_cell.length_c   1.000
_cell.angle_alpha   90.00
_cell.angle_beta   90.00
_cell.angle_gamma   90.00
#
_symmetry.space_group_name_H-M   'P 1'
#
loop_
_entity.id
_entity.type
_entity.pdbx_description
1 polymer ?
#
loop_
_entity_poly.entity_id
_entity_poly.type
_entity_poly.pdbx_seq_one_letter_code
_entity_poly.pdbx_strand_id
1 'polypeptide(L)'
;AGVVVGLMLVWQGCGSGGCGCGCRRDPQPKYKTHGPFAVRSVDSATSLTCTKGRKGKREQQVILAWIEGPGAGRAEEARAKLEGLIGGGEITVEVHRRGPVESAPIGATPEARKPLVGTVVNSSGLNCNRAMVSAGLATCTPEAPESWKAAEAEAKKAKLGLWE
;
A
#
# COMPACT_ATOMS: atom_id res chain seq x y z
N ALA A 1 -35.24 44.59 2.62
CA ALA A 1 -34.18 44.97 3.57
C ALA A 1 -33.45 43.68 3.99
N GLY A 2 -32.27 43.31 3.52
CA GLY A 2 -31.22 44.08 2.86
C GLY A 2 -30.12 44.46 3.86
N VAL A 3 -29.24 43.52 4.23
CA VAL A 3 -27.85 43.82 4.61
C VAL A 3 -26.94 42.70 4.06
N VAL A 4 -26.22 43.07 3.01
CA VAL A 4 -25.05 42.39 2.47
C VAL A 4 -23.84 42.92 3.24
N VAL A 5 -23.01 42.05 3.81
CA VAL A 5 -21.64 42.40 4.17
C VAL A 5 -20.73 41.53 3.30
N GLY A 6 -20.32 42.11 2.18
CA GLY A 6 -19.22 41.60 1.39
C GLY A 6 -17.91 42.07 2.01
N LEU A 7 -16.98 41.14 2.22
CA LEU A 7 -15.57 41.44 2.36
C LEU A 7 -14.82 40.66 1.28
N MET A 8 -14.64 41.30 0.12
CA MET A 8 -13.56 40.96 -0.80
C MET A 8 -12.31 41.68 -0.29
N LEU A 9 -11.24 40.94 -0.02
CA LEU A 9 -9.87 41.47 -0.05
C LEU A 9 -8.98 40.47 -0.78
N VAL A 10 -8.42 40.99 -1.86
CA VAL A 10 -7.65 40.34 -2.92
C VAL A 10 -6.18 40.37 -2.52
N TRP A 11 -5.42 39.31 -2.84
CA TRP A 11 -4.15 39.50 -3.55
C TRP A 11 -3.80 38.27 -4.38
N GLN A 12 -3.90 38.43 -5.70
CA GLN A 12 -3.08 37.68 -6.65
C GLN A 12 -1.61 37.98 -6.32
N GLY A 13 -0.87 36.93 -6.00
CA GLY A 13 0.57 36.96 -5.86
C GLY A 13 1.15 35.61 -6.23
N CYS A 14 1.28 35.35 -7.53
CA CYS A 14 2.11 34.28 -8.07
C CYS A 14 3.58 34.75 -7.97
N GLY A 15 4.24 34.41 -6.86
CA GLY A 15 5.64 34.73 -6.60
C GLY A 15 6.52 33.49 -6.73
N SER A 16 7.07 33.29 -7.92
CA SER A 16 8.21 32.41 -8.16
C SER A 16 9.43 32.95 -7.41
N GLY A 17 9.80 32.38 -6.27
CA GLY A 17 10.99 32.82 -5.55
C GLY A 17 11.19 32.13 -4.20
N GLY A 18 11.97 31.06 -4.19
CA GLY A 18 12.63 30.55 -2.98
C GLY A 18 11.87 29.48 -2.19
N CYS A 19 11.76 28.27 -2.74
CA CYS A 19 11.65 27.05 -1.92
C CYS A 19 13.00 26.82 -1.19
N GLY A 20 13.26 27.65 -0.18
CA GLY A 20 14.23 27.40 0.89
C GLY A 20 13.61 26.61 2.05
N CYS A 21 12.44 25.99 1.83
CA CYS A 21 11.88 25.03 2.74
C CYS A 21 12.72 23.77 2.65
N GLY A 22 13.56 23.55 3.65
CA GLY A 22 14.02 22.22 4.06
C GLY A 22 12.83 21.34 4.45
N CYS A 23 11.90 21.12 3.52
CA CYS A 23 11.15 19.90 3.42
C CYS A 23 12.24 18.84 3.31
N ARG A 24 12.69 18.30 4.45
CA ARG A 24 13.17 16.94 4.51
C ARG A 24 12.01 16.14 3.95
N ARG A 25 12.00 15.99 2.62
CA ARG A 25 11.39 14.85 1.96
C ARG A 25 12.01 13.71 2.73
N ASP A 26 11.19 13.09 3.58
CA ASP A 26 11.45 11.78 4.13
C ASP A 26 12.19 11.04 3.02
N PRO A 27 13.48 10.70 3.19
CA PRO A 27 14.28 10.21 2.09
C PRO A 27 13.59 8.95 1.64
N GLN A 28 12.75 9.02 0.59
CA GLN A 28 12.05 7.85 0.11
C GLN A 28 13.16 6.95 -0.40
N PRO A 29 13.44 5.81 0.27
CA PRO A 29 14.36 4.84 -0.26
C PRO A 29 14.07 4.58 -1.75
N LYS A 30 15.12 4.59 -2.57
CA LYS A 30 15.02 4.46 -4.04
C LYS A 30 14.48 3.07 -4.38
N TYR A 31 13.17 2.90 -4.44
CA TYR A 31 12.54 1.67 -4.87
C TYR A 31 12.33 1.64 -6.37
N LYS A 32 12.44 0.44 -6.94
CA LYS A 32 12.09 0.24 -8.34
C LYS A 32 10.57 0.16 -8.42
N THR A 33 9.94 1.27 -8.80
CA THR A 33 8.51 1.31 -9.08
C THR A 33 8.24 0.52 -10.36
N HIS A 34 7.41 -0.51 -10.26
CA HIS A 34 6.93 -1.21 -11.43
C HIS A 34 5.56 -0.64 -11.82
N GLY A 35 5.36 -0.40 -13.13
CA GLY A 35 4.15 0.20 -13.69
C GLY A 35 2.86 -0.56 -13.37
N PRO A 36 1.70 0.00 -13.72
CA PRO A 36 0.42 -0.45 -13.18
C PRO A 36 0.17 -1.94 -13.46
N PHE A 37 -0.20 -2.65 -12.40
CA PHE A 37 -0.61 -4.05 -12.42
C PHE A 37 -2.12 -4.13 -12.24
N ALA A 38 -2.79 -4.94 -13.06
CA ALA A 38 -4.18 -5.27 -12.85
C ALA A 38 -4.25 -6.41 -11.82
N VAL A 39 -4.95 -6.20 -10.71
CA VAL A 39 -5.13 -7.24 -9.69
C VAL A 39 -6.09 -8.31 -10.22
N ARG A 40 -5.71 -9.58 -10.06
CA ARG A 40 -6.52 -10.74 -10.44
C ARG A 40 -7.26 -11.33 -9.25
N SER A 41 -6.53 -11.54 -8.16
CA SER A 41 -7.06 -12.08 -6.92
C SER A 41 -6.27 -11.53 -5.74
N VAL A 42 -6.96 -11.38 -4.61
CA VAL A 42 -6.33 -11.27 -3.30
C VAL A 42 -6.29 -12.66 -2.71
N ASP A 43 -5.09 -13.20 -2.53
CA ASP A 43 -4.87 -14.59 -2.12
C ASP A 43 -4.91 -14.73 -0.59
N SER A 44 -4.42 -13.72 0.13
CA SER A 44 -4.48 -13.63 1.58
C SER A 44 -4.46 -12.17 2.07
N ALA A 45 -4.46 -11.97 3.39
CA ALA A 45 -4.31 -10.65 4.01
C ALA A 45 -3.01 -9.92 3.63
N THR A 46 -1.99 -10.63 3.15
CA THR A 46 -0.67 -10.08 2.81
C THR A 46 -0.16 -10.52 1.45
N SER A 47 -0.95 -11.23 0.66
CA SER A 47 -0.56 -11.66 -0.68
C SER A 47 -1.68 -11.46 -1.70
N LEU A 48 -1.29 -11.06 -2.90
CA LEU A 48 -2.18 -10.90 -4.04
C LEU A 48 -1.49 -11.35 -5.31
N THR A 49 -2.30 -11.77 -6.28
CA THR A 49 -1.85 -12.10 -7.62
C THR A 49 -2.30 -11.01 -8.57
N CYS A 50 -1.34 -10.46 -9.32
CA CYS A 50 -1.60 -9.41 -10.28
C CYS A 50 -1.03 -9.79 -11.66
N THR A 51 -1.48 -9.09 -12.69
CA THR A 51 -1.01 -9.28 -14.06
C THR A 51 -0.35 -8.03 -14.59
N LYS A 52 0.79 -8.21 -15.25
CA LYS A 52 1.57 -7.10 -15.81
C LYS A 52 1.21 -6.88 -17.28
N GLY A 53 0.64 -5.72 -17.58
CA GLY A 53 0.36 -5.22 -18.94
C GLY A 53 -0.97 -5.65 -19.57
N ARG A 54 -1.40 -4.90 -20.60
CA ARG A 54 -2.71 -5.02 -21.30
C ARG A 54 -3.06 -6.41 -21.85
N LYS A 55 -2.11 -7.34 -21.98
CA LYS A 55 -2.34 -8.68 -22.56
C LYS A 55 -2.43 -9.81 -21.52
N GLY A 56 -2.33 -9.52 -20.21
CA GLY A 56 -2.59 -10.51 -19.16
C GLY A 56 -1.72 -11.78 -19.20
N LYS A 57 -0.57 -11.76 -19.89
CA LYS A 57 0.23 -12.98 -20.17
C LYS A 57 1.20 -13.39 -19.06
N ARG A 58 1.42 -12.54 -18.06
CA ARG A 58 2.34 -12.84 -16.94
C ARG A 58 1.66 -12.49 -15.63
N GLU A 59 1.24 -13.54 -14.93
CA GLU A 59 0.84 -13.47 -13.54
C GLU A 59 2.09 -13.27 -12.67
N GLN A 60 1.95 -12.41 -11.68
CA GLN A 60 2.98 -12.06 -10.74
C GLN A 60 2.34 -12.02 -9.36
N GLN A 61 2.84 -12.88 -8.47
CA GLN A 61 2.48 -12.80 -7.07
C GLN A 61 3.22 -11.63 -6.42
N VAL A 62 2.51 -10.90 -5.56
CA VAL A 62 3.01 -9.79 -4.76
C VAL A 62 2.71 -10.09 -3.30
N ILE A 63 3.73 -10.01 -2.46
CA ILE A 63 3.65 -10.13 -1.01
C ILE A 63 3.86 -8.72 -0.44
N LEU A 64 2.95 -8.29 0.43
CA LEU A 64 3.01 -6.99 1.08
C LEU A 64 4.22 -6.96 2.03
N ALA A 65 5.15 -6.04 1.77
CA ALA A 65 6.35 -5.87 2.57
C ALA A 65 6.04 -5.30 3.96
N TRP A 66 6.90 -5.70 4.90
CA TRP A 66 7.00 -5.22 6.28
C TRP A 66 5.78 -5.41 7.18
N ILE A 67 4.78 -6.14 6.72
CA ILE A 67 3.60 -6.46 7.50
C ILE A 67 3.41 -7.97 7.60
N GLU A 68 2.81 -8.40 8.70
CA GLU A 68 2.34 -9.76 8.89
C GLU A 68 0.82 -9.77 8.99
N GLY A 69 0.22 -10.77 8.34
CA GLY A 69 -1.23 -10.95 8.34
C GLY A 69 -1.73 -11.42 9.70
N PRO A 70 -3.04 -11.28 9.98
CA PRO A 70 -3.61 -11.77 11.21
C PRO A 70 -3.62 -13.32 11.20
N GLY A 71 -3.69 -13.91 12.40
CA GLY A 71 -3.94 -15.35 12.53
C GLY A 71 -5.29 -15.78 11.92
N ALA A 72 -5.52 -17.10 11.88
CA ALA A 72 -6.67 -17.70 11.21
C ALA A 72 -8.04 -17.08 11.57
N GLY A 73 -8.22 -16.59 12.79
CA GLY A 73 -9.49 -16.02 13.26
C GLY A 73 -9.93 -14.72 12.57
N ARG A 74 -9.02 -13.96 11.95
CA ARG A 74 -9.36 -12.69 11.25
C ARG A 74 -8.78 -12.61 9.83
N ALA A 75 -8.32 -13.74 9.28
CA ALA A 75 -7.71 -13.80 7.95
C ALA A 75 -8.69 -13.39 6.84
N GLU A 76 -9.96 -13.76 6.95
CA GLU A 76 -10.99 -13.43 5.96
C GLU A 76 -11.35 -11.94 5.98
N GLU A 77 -11.49 -11.33 7.16
CA GLU A 77 -11.73 -9.89 7.33
C GLU A 77 -10.60 -9.05 6.74
N ALA A 78 -9.35 -9.43 7.03
CA ALA A 78 -8.18 -8.75 6.49
C ALA A 78 -8.07 -8.90 4.97
N ARG A 79 -8.40 -10.08 4.44
CA ARG A 79 -8.47 -10.31 2.99
C ARG A 79 -9.54 -9.41 2.33
N ALA A 80 -10.75 -9.38 2.89
CA ALA A 80 -11.84 -8.55 2.37
C ALA A 80 -11.49 -7.06 2.44
N LYS A 81 -10.82 -6.62 3.51
CA LYS A 81 -10.33 -5.24 3.62
C LYS A 81 -9.32 -4.91 2.54
N LEU A 82 -8.32 -5.78 2.32
CA LEU A 82 -7.31 -5.59 1.29
C LEU A 82 -7.94 -5.53 -0.11
N GLU A 83 -8.90 -6.42 -0.39
CA GLU A 83 -9.67 -6.41 -1.63
C GLU A 83 -10.44 -5.10 -1.82
N GLY A 84 -11.11 -4.60 -0.78
CA GLY A 84 -11.79 -3.31 -0.79
C GLY A 84 -10.85 -2.11 -1.00
N LEU A 85 -9.64 -2.15 -0.44
CA LEU A 85 -8.63 -1.10 -0.63
C LEU A 85 -8.09 -1.08 -2.07
N ILE A 86 -7.99 -2.24 -2.71
CA ILE A 86 -7.55 -2.39 -4.09
C ILE A 86 -8.67 -2.00 -5.07
N GLY A 87 -9.93 -2.28 -4.71
CA GLY A 87 -11.11 -1.88 -5.48
C GLY A 87 -11.18 -2.53 -6.86
N GLY A 88 -10.58 -3.71 -7.06
CA GLY A 88 -10.51 -4.41 -8.36
C GLY A 88 -9.77 -3.64 -9.46
N GLY A 89 -9.03 -2.59 -9.09
CA GLY A 89 -8.40 -1.66 -10.02
C GLY A 89 -6.95 -1.97 -10.36
N GLU A 90 -6.30 -0.98 -10.96
CA GLU A 90 -4.85 -0.98 -11.17
C GLU A 90 -4.13 -0.57 -9.88
N ILE A 91 -3.07 -1.31 -9.56
CA ILE A 91 -2.17 -1.01 -8.45
C ILE A 91 -0.77 -0.72 -8.97
N THR A 92 -0.02 0.08 -8.23
CA THR A 92 1.41 0.25 -8.39
C THR A 92 2.13 -0.51 -7.27
N VAL A 93 3.21 -1.20 -7.60
CA VAL A 93 4.01 -1.93 -6.61
C VAL A 93 5.41 -1.31 -6.55
N GLU A 94 5.79 -0.86 -5.36
CA GLU A 94 7.17 -0.44 -5.08
C GLU A 94 7.93 -1.65 -4.55
N VAL A 95 8.83 -2.20 -5.36
CA VAL A 95 9.51 -3.45 -5.03
C VAL A 95 10.73 -3.17 -4.16
N HIS A 96 10.75 -3.78 -2.97
CA HIS A 96 11.90 -3.72 -2.05
C HIS A 96 12.87 -4.88 -2.31
N ARG A 97 12.33 -6.09 -2.44
CA ARG A 97 13.10 -7.30 -2.70
C ARG A 97 12.28 -8.30 -3.50
N ARG A 98 12.95 -9.30 -4.06
CA ARG A 98 12.26 -10.49 -4.59
C ARG A 98 12.26 -11.53 -3.48
N GLY A 99 11.10 -12.12 -3.21
CA GLY A 99 10.96 -13.18 -2.24
C GLY A 99 11.76 -14.43 -2.63
N PRO A 100 12.00 -15.33 -1.67
CA PRO A 100 12.58 -16.64 -1.97
C PRO A 100 11.70 -17.38 -2.98
N VAL A 101 12.28 -18.32 -3.72
CA VAL A 101 11.51 -19.20 -4.59
C VAL A 101 10.64 -20.07 -3.70
N GLU A 102 9.37 -19.74 -3.54
CA GLU A 102 8.41 -20.70 -3.00
C GLU A 102 8.26 -21.84 -3.99
N SER A 103 8.06 -23.04 -3.45
CA SER A 103 8.00 -24.33 -4.15
C SER A 103 6.80 -24.39 -5.09
N ALA A 104 6.81 -23.58 -6.14
CA ALA A 104 5.82 -23.59 -7.19
C ALA A 104 5.89 -24.93 -7.96
N PRO A 105 4.75 -25.48 -8.42
CA PRO A 105 4.72 -26.74 -9.15
C PRO A 105 5.65 -26.71 -10.38
N ILE A 106 6.27 -27.85 -10.67
CA ILE A 106 7.19 -28.05 -11.80
C ILE A 106 6.43 -27.74 -13.10
N GLY A 107 6.64 -26.54 -13.64
CA GLY A 107 5.92 -26.03 -14.81
C GLY A 107 5.66 -24.52 -14.79
N ALA A 108 5.67 -23.88 -13.61
CA ALA A 108 5.52 -22.43 -13.50
C ALA A 108 6.75 -21.69 -14.08
N THR A 109 6.52 -20.59 -14.80
CA THR A 109 7.59 -19.75 -15.35
C THR A 109 8.48 -19.17 -14.23
N PRO A 110 9.80 -18.96 -14.42
CA PRO A 110 10.70 -18.46 -13.37
C PRO A 110 10.28 -17.11 -12.75
N GLU A 111 9.49 -16.30 -13.45
CA GLU A 111 8.90 -15.06 -12.93
C GLU A 111 7.72 -15.32 -11.98
N ALA A 112 6.91 -16.36 -12.25
CA ALA A 112 5.90 -16.85 -11.31
C ALA A 112 6.53 -17.54 -10.07
N ARG A 113 7.81 -17.91 -10.12
CA ARG A 113 8.53 -18.56 -9.02
C ARG A 113 9.07 -17.60 -7.95
N LYS A 114 9.18 -16.30 -8.23
CA LYS A 114 9.73 -15.32 -7.27
C LYS A 114 8.69 -14.23 -6.98
N PRO A 115 7.99 -14.27 -5.85
CA PRO A 115 7.04 -13.22 -5.50
C PRO A 115 7.77 -11.88 -5.38
N LEU A 116 7.11 -10.79 -5.79
CA LEU A 116 7.60 -9.45 -5.51
C LEU A 116 7.25 -9.10 -4.07
N VAL A 117 8.23 -8.70 -3.27
CA VAL A 117 7.99 -8.21 -1.91
C VAL A 117 8.02 -6.69 -1.96
N GLY A 118 6.87 -6.06 -1.76
CA GLY A 118 6.65 -4.65 -2.10
C GLY A 118 5.60 -3.95 -1.26
N THR A 119 5.60 -2.62 -1.29
CA THR A 119 4.42 -1.83 -0.92
C THR A 119 3.46 -1.78 -2.10
N VAL A 120 2.17 -1.90 -1.79
CA VAL A 120 1.10 -1.80 -2.79
C VAL A 120 0.43 -0.45 -2.64
N VAL A 121 0.36 0.30 -3.74
CA VAL A 121 -0.28 1.60 -3.83
C VAL A 121 -1.43 1.50 -4.82
N ASN A 122 -2.65 1.81 -4.39
CA ASN A 122 -3.81 1.77 -5.29
C ASN A 122 -3.85 3.01 -6.23
N SER A 123 -4.83 3.04 -7.13
CA SER A 123 -5.02 4.15 -8.08
C SER A 123 -5.25 5.52 -7.43
N SER A 124 -5.71 5.56 -6.17
CA SER A 124 -5.86 6.79 -5.40
C SER A 124 -4.57 7.28 -4.73
N GLY A 125 -3.46 6.56 -4.88
CA GLY A 125 -2.19 6.86 -4.22
C GLY A 125 -2.12 6.38 -2.77
N LEU A 126 -3.10 5.59 -2.32
CA LEU A 126 -3.13 5.06 -0.95
C LEU A 126 -2.25 3.82 -0.84
N ASN A 127 -1.39 3.79 0.18
CA ASN A 127 -0.56 2.65 0.52
C ASN A 127 -1.39 1.61 1.28
N CYS A 128 -1.72 0.50 0.62
CA CYS A 128 -2.58 -0.55 1.16
C CYS A 128 -1.95 -1.22 2.39
N ASN A 129 -0.63 -1.42 2.41
CA ASN A 129 0.06 -2.05 3.54
C ASN A 129 -0.11 -1.23 4.81
N ARG A 130 0.13 0.09 4.74
CA ARG A 130 -0.05 0.98 5.87
C ARG A 130 -1.52 1.03 6.31
N ALA A 131 -2.45 1.05 5.37
CA ALA A 131 -3.88 1.05 5.67
C ALA A 131 -4.34 -0.22 6.41
N MET A 132 -3.76 -1.39 6.07
CA MET A 132 -4.00 -2.64 6.79
C MET A 132 -3.51 -2.57 8.24
N VAL A 133 -2.33 -2.00 8.47
CA VAL A 133 -1.77 -1.79 9.82
C VAL A 133 -2.63 -0.80 10.61
N SER A 134 -3.02 0.33 10.02
CA SER A 134 -3.88 1.33 10.65
C SER A 134 -5.27 0.77 11.02
N ALA A 135 -5.77 -0.21 10.27
CA ALA A 135 -7.01 -0.90 10.57
C ALA A 135 -6.86 -1.97 11.65
N GLY A 136 -5.64 -2.24 12.14
CA GLY A 136 -5.37 -3.33 13.07
C GLY A 136 -5.50 -4.71 12.44
N LEU A 137 -5.50 -4.82 11.10
CA LEU A 137 -5.63 -6.08 10.37
C LEU A 137 -4.30 -6.63 9.86
N ALA A 138 -3.20 -6.02 10.27
CA ALA A 138 -1.85 -6.50 10.09
C ALA A 138 -0.95 -5.90 11.18
N THR A 139 0.14 -6.58 11.49
CA THR A 139 1.18 -6.09 12.43
C THR A 139 2.45 -5.72 11.68
N CYS A 140 3.22 -4.78 12.21
CA CYS A 140 4.51 -4.43 11.62
C CYS A 140 5.58 -5.46 11.98
N THR A 141 6.37 -5.85 10.98
CA THR A 141 7.63 -6.56 11.20
C THR A 141 8.66 -5.64 11.88
N PRO A 142 9.73 -6.18 12.50
CA PRO A 142 10.79 -5.36 13.09
C PRO A 142 11.47 -4.40 12.11
N GLU A 143 11.56 -4.80 10.83
CA GLU A 143 12.15 -4.03 9.74
C GLU A 143 11.23 -2.92 9.18
N ALA A 144 9.99 -2.82 9.67
CA ALA A 144 9.04 -1.83 9.20
C ALA A 144 9.47 -0.38 9.52
N PRO A 145 9.13 0.60 8.66
CA PRO A 145 9.35 2.01 8.93
C PRO A 145 8.71 2.45 10.25
N GLU A 146 9.34 3.38 10.97
CA GLU A 146 8.80 3.89 12.24
C GLU A 146 7.41 4.51 12.09
N SER A 147 7.13 5.14 10.95
CA SER A 147 5.81 5.70 10.64
C SER A 147 4.70 4.64 10.56
N TRP A 148 5.03 3.39 10.28
CA TRP A 148 4.06 2.28 10.26
C TRP A 148 3.88 1.69 11.66
N LYS A 149 4.97 1.59 12.44
CA LYS A 149 4.91 1.18 13.85
C LYS A 149 4.06 2.15 14.67
N ALA A 150 4.14 3.46 14.36
CA ALA A 150 3.26 4.46 14.94
C ALA A 150 1.78 4.18 14.60
N ALA A 151 1.48 3.85 13.34
CA ALA A 151 0.12 3.49 12.93
C ALA A 151 -0.40 2.21 13.63
N GLU A 152 0.47 1.22 13.85
CA GLU A 152 0.11 0.02 14.63
C GLU A 152 -0.17 0.37 16.10
N ALA A 153 0.63 1.25 16.70
CA ALA A 153 0.42 1.71 18.07
C ALA A 153 -0.91 2.48 18.21
N GLU A 154 -1.29 3.28 17.21
CA GLU A 154 -2.59 3.94 17.16
C GLU A 154 -3.74 2.92 17.06
N ALA A 155 -3.61 1.90 16.19
CA ALA A 155 -4.59 0.82 16.09
C ALA A 155 -4.74 0.04 17.40
N LYS A 156 -3.64 -0.24 18.11
CA LYS A 156 -3.63 -0.85 19.45
C LYS A 156 -4.38 0.00 20.47
N LYS A 157 -4.09 1.30 20.51
CA LYS A 157 -4.74 2.24 21.43
C LYS A 157 -6.24 2.36 21.18
N ALA A 158 -6.63 2.33 19.92
CA ALA A 158 -8.02 2.40 19.49
C ALA A 158 -8.76 1.05 19.62
N LYS A 159 -8.06 -0.04 19.98
CA LYS A 159 -8.59 -1.42 20.01
C LYS A 159 -9.30 -1.74 18.70
N LEU A 160 -8.54 -1.70 17.60
CA LEU A 160 -9.05 -2.03 16.27
C LEU A 160 -8.53 -3.40 15.84
N GLY A 161 -9.37 -4.18 15.14
CA GLY A 161 -8.97 -5.42 14.49
C GLY A 161 -8.38 -6.42 15.48
N LEU A 162 -7.13 -6.82 15.26
CA LEU A 162 -6.36 -7.73 16.12
C LEU A 162 -6.29 -7.33 17.60
N TRP A 163 -6.57 -6.07 17.94
CA TRP A 163 -6.44 -5.51 19.29
C TRP A 163 -7.78 -5.26 19.99
N GLU A 164 -8.90 -5.66 19.38
CA GLU A 164 -10.20 -5.80 20.05
C GLU A 164 -10.23 -7.05 20.93
#